data_AF-A0A967S2K1-F1
#
_entry.id   AF-A0A967S2K1-F1
#
_cell.length_a   1.000
_cell.length_b   1.000
_cell.length_c   1.000
_cell.angle_alpha   90.00
_cell.angle_beta   90.00
_cell.angle_gamma   90.00
#
_symmetry.space_group_name_H-M   'P 1'
#
loop_
_entity.id
_entity.type
_entity.pdbx_description
1 polymer ?
#
loop_
_entity_poly.entity_id
_entity_poly.type
_entity_poly.pdbx_seq_one_letter_code
_entity_poly.pdbx_strand_id
1 'polypeptide(L)'
;QKTGHFLDQRDNRARVGELSRGCAVLDVFSCTGGFALHAAAGGARSVHLVDRSHHALAAADRNFSLNHRDPAVSACPVSRT
;
A
#
# COMPACT_ATOMS: atom_id res chain seq x y z
N GLN A 1 -2.52 21.04 5.91
CA GLN A 1 -2.24 19.87 5.05
C GLN A 1 -0.76 19.94 4.66
N LYS A 2 0.07 18.95 5.00
CA LYS A 2 1.43 18.77 4.45
C LYS A 2 1.31 17.70 3.36
N THR A 3 1.64 18.02 2.11
CA THR A 3 1.84 17.26 0.83
C THR A 3 1.35 15.81 0.61
N GLY A 4 0.68 15.13 1.55
CA GLY A 4 0.12 13.80 1.38
C GLY A 4 1.13 12.64 1.42
N HIS A 5 2.44 12.91 1.40
CA HIS A 5 3.47 11.86 1.37
C HIS A 5 4.57 12.08 2.41
N PHE A 6 4.78 11.07 3.26
CA PHE A 6 5.76 11.05 4.34
C PHE A 6 7.06 10.43 3.83
N LEU A 7 8.04 11.28 3.50
CA LEU A 7 9.34 10.86 2.94
C LEU A 7 10.24 10.17 3.97
N ASP A 8 10.09 10.53 5.25
CA ASP A 8 10.75 9.89 6.39
C ASP A 8 10.41 8.39 6.52
N GLN A 9 9.26 7.96 5.99
CA GLN A 9 8.84 6.56 6.02
C GLN A 9 9.34 5.72 4.84
N ARG A 10 10.21 6.24 3.96
CA ARG A 10 10.69 5.53 2.76
C ARG A 10 11.31 4.17 3.11
N ASP A 11 12.27 4.15 4.02
CA ASP A 11 13.02 2.93 4.34
C ASP A 11 12.15 1.91 5.08
N ASN A 12 11.26 2.39 5.94
CA ASN A 12 10.29 1.53 6.63
C ASN A 12 9.33 0.85 5.64
N ARG A 13 8.87 1.56 4.61
CA ARG A 13 8.03 0.96 3.57
C ARG A 13 8.79 -0.09 2.76
N ALA A 14 10.04 0.18 2.40
CA ALA A 14 10.89 -0.81 1.72
C ALA A 14 11.04 -2.07 2.59
N ARG A 15 11.32 -1.89 3.89
CA ARG A 15 11.44 -2.99 4.85
C ARG A 15 10.16 -3.81 4.97
N VAL A 16 8.99 -3.17 5.01
CA VAL A 16 7.70 -3.89 5.01
C VAL A 16 7.54 -4.72 3.74
N GLY A 17 7.93 -4.20 2.58
CA GLY A 17 7.92 -4.97 1.33
C GLY A 17 8.73 -6.27 1.43
N GLU A 18 9.96 -6.21 1.93
CA GLU A 18 10.82 -7.39 2.13
C GLU A 18 10.20 -8.45 3.05
N LEU A 19 9.43 -8.03 4.05
CA LEU A 19 8.82 -8.90 5.04
C LEU A 19 7.47 -9.49 4.59
N SER A 20 6.88 -8.99 3.49
CA SER A 20 5.48 -9.26 3.16
C SER A 20 5.24 -10.46 2.26
N ARG A 21 6.30 -11.13 1.76
CA ARG A 21 6.17 -12.23 0.79
C ARG A 21 5.29 -13.36 1.34
N GLY A 22 4.16 -13.60 0.68
CA GLY A 22 3.19 -14.64 1.04
C GLY A 22 2.28 -14.30 2.24
N CYS A 23 2.37 -13.10 2.79
CA CYS A 23 1.56 -12.64 3.92
C CYS A 23 0.22 -12.06 3.45
N ALA A 24 -0.80 -12.13 4.31
CA ALA A 24 -1.97 -11.25 4.22
C ALA A 24 -1.69 -10.03 5.11
N VAL A 25 -1.70 -8.82 4.54
CA VAL A 25 -1.28 -7.60 5.23
C VAL A 25 -2.46 -6.68 5.50
N LEU A 26 -2.53 -6.17 6.72
CA LEU A 26 -3.48 -5.14 7.14
C LEU A 26 -2.70 -3.83 7.37
N ASP A 27 -3.05 -2.78 6.63
CA ASP A 27 -2.46 -1.43 6.74
C ASP A 27 -3.49 -0.49 7.38
N VAL A 28 -3.29 -0.15 8.66
CA VAL A 28 -4.20 0.69 9.45
C VAL A 28 -3.65 2.11 9.51
N PHE A 29 -4.53 3.10 9.35
CA PHE A 29 -4.13 4.50 9.12
C PHE A 29 -3.30 4.63 7.84
N SER A 30 -3.75 3.90 6.81
CA SER A 30 -3.01 3.66 5.58
C SER A 30 -2.71 4.91 4.76
N CYS A 31 -3.39 6.02 5.04
CA CYS A 31 -3.25 7.28 4.31
C CYS A 31 -3.39 7.03 2.80
N THR A 32 -2.38 7.36 2.00
CA THR A 32 -2.37 7.13 0.55
C THR A 32 -1.87 5.72 0.16
N GLY A 33 -1.95 4.74 1.06
CA GLY A 33 -1.65 3.32 0.82
C GLY A 33 -0.17 2.99 0.65
N GLY A 34 0.73 3.78 1.24
CA GLY A 34 2.17 3.62 1.03
C GLY A 34 2.70 2.24 1.48
N PHE A 35 2.37 1.81 2.69
CA PHE A 35 2.84 0.52 3.20
C PHE A 35 2.18 -0.66 2.48
N ALA A 36 0.87 -0.61 2.28
CA ALA A 36 0.14 -1.64 1.52
C ALA A 36 0.69 -1.82 0.09
N LEU A 37 1.02 -0.73 -0.62
CA LEU A 37 1.58 -0.83 -1.96
C LEU A 37 2.95 -1.51 -1.97
N HIS A 38 3.82 -1.17 -1.02
CA HIS A 38 5.12 -1.83 -0.90
C HIS A 38 4.99 -3.29 -0.45
N ALA A 39 4.02 -3.61 0.40
CA ALA A 39 3.69 -4.99 0.76
C ALA A 39 3.25 -5.80 -0.47
N ALA A 40 2.37 -5.23 -1.31
CA ALA A 40 1.94 -5.86 -2.57
C ALA A 40 3.11 -6.09 -3.53
N ALA A 41 3.96 -5.07 -3.76
CA ALA A 41 5.17 -5.20 -4.57
C ALA A 41 6.17 -6.23 -4.00
N GLY A 42 6.20 -6.39 -2.67
CA GLY A 42 6.96 -7.42 -1.97
C GLY A 42 6.40 -8.85 -2.08
N GLY A 43 5.29 -9.04 -2.79
CA GLY A 43 4.66 -10.34 -2.99
C GLY A 43 3.69 -10.75 -1.88
N ALA A 44 3.02 -9.79 -1.23
CA ALA A 44 1.90 -10.10 -0.34
C ALA A 44 0.80 -10.89 -1.08
N ARG A 45 0.19 -11.85 -0.39
CA ARG A 45 -0.96 -12.62 -0.90
C ARG A 45 -2.23 -11.78 -0.97
N SER A 46 -2.38 -10.78 -0.10
CA SER A 46 -3.45 -9.79 -0.13
C SER A 46 -3.10 -8.60 0.75
N VAL A 47 -3.72 -7.45 0.46
CA VAL A 47 -3.63 -6.26 1.29
C VAL A 47 -5.03 -5.70 1.60
N HIS A 48 -5.25 -5.28 2.83
CA HIS A 48 -6.43 -4.54 3.26
C HIS A 48 -6.02 -3.19 3.85
N LEU A 49 -6.58 -2.11 3.31
CA LEU A 49 -6.27 -0.74 3.74
C LEU A 49 -7.41 -0.21 4.60
N VAL A 50 -7.08 0.42 5.73
CA VAL A 50 -8.05 1.12 6.57
C VAL A 50 -7.64 2.57 6.73
N ASP A 51 -8.53 3.51 6.37
CA ASP A 51 -8.35 4.93 6.65
C ASP A 51 -9.69 5.66 6.77
N ARG A 52 -9.77 6.62 7.70
CA ARG A 52 -10.99 7.43 7.89
C ARG A 52 -11.23 8.39 6.71
N SER A 53 -10.20 8.72 5.94
CA SER A 53 -10.25 9.67 4.83
C SER A 53 -10.52 8.97 3.51
N HIS A 54 -11.74 9.13 2.99
CA HIS A 54 -12.08 8.65 1.65
C HIS A 54 -11.19 9.26 0.55
N HIS A 55 -10.74 10.52 0.73
CA HIS A 55 -9.78 11.14 -0.19
C HIS A 55 -8.42 10.44 -0.17
N ALA A 56 -7.98 9.93 0.99
CA ALA A 56 -6.73 9.20 1.12
C ALA A 56 -6.83 7.82 0.48
N LEU A 57 -7.94 7.10 0.69
CA LEU A 57 -8.21 5.82 0.02
C LEU A 57 -8.31 5.97 -1.51
N ALA A 58 -8.96 7.04 -2.00
CA ALA A 58 -8.98 7.33 -3.44
C ALA A 58 -7.58 7.65 -4.00
N ALA A 59 -6.69 8.24 -3.19
CA ALA A 59 -5.28 8.42 -3.56
C ALA A 59 -4.51 7.10 -3.56
N ALA A 60 -4.78 6.21 -2.59
CA ALA A 60 -4.24 4.85 -2.59
C ALA A 60 -4.63 4.10 -3.86
N ASP A 61 -5.89 4.17 -4.29
CA ASP A 61 -6.36 3.55 -5.54
C ASP A 61 -5.59 4.03 -6.77
N ARG A 62 -5.34 5.35 -6.85
CA ARG A 62 -4.51 5.91 -7.91
C ARG A 62 -3.07 5.41 -7.82
N ASN A 63 -2.50 5.31 -6.63
CA ASN A 63 -1.14 4.80 -6.45
C ASN A 63 -1.01 3.33 -6.88
N PHE A 64 -1.96 2.46 -6.51
CA PHE A 64 -2.00 1.09 -7.01
C PHE A 64 -2.17 1.05 -8.54
N SER A 65 -3.08 1.87 -9.08
CA SER A 65 -3.28 1.97 -10.53
C SER A 65 -2.03 2.42 -11.27
N LEU A 66 -1.22 3.32 -10.72
CA LEU A 66 0.04 3.73 -11.34
C LEU A 66 1.11 2.63 -11.34
N ASN A 67 1.01 1.66 -10.44
CA ASN A 67 1.96 0.56 -10.28
C ASN A 67 1.46 -0.78 -10.84
N HIS A 68 0.33 -0.80 -11.57
CA HIS A 68 -0.26 -2.02 -12.13
C HIS A 68 0.63 -2.82 -13.09
N ARG A 69 1.73 -2.23 -13.58
CA ARG A 69 2.69 -2.91 -14.46
C ARG A 69 3.66 -3.81 -13.70
N ASP A 70 3.77 -3.64 -12.38
CA ASP A 70 4.48 -4.57 -11.52
C ASP A 70 3.64 -5.86 -11.37
N PRO A 71 4.16 -7.04 -11.76
CA PRO A 71 3.40 -8.28 -11.71
C PRO A 71 2.93 -8.66 -10.30
N ALA A 72 3.72 -8.37 -9.26
CA ALA A 72 3.37 -8.67 -7.87
C ALA A 72 2.22 -7.77 -7.40
N VAL A 73 2.28 -6.48 -7.74
CA VAL A 73 1.20 -5.53 -7.44
C VAL A 73 -0.08 -5.92 -8.19
N SER A 74 0.01 -6.26 -9.48
CA SER A 74 -1.14 -6.66 -10.28
C SER A 74 -1.80 -7.96 -9.82
N ALA A 75 -1.02 -8.88 -9.25
CA ALA A 75 -1.52 -10.17 -8.76
C ALA A 75 -2.07 -10.10 -7.33
N CYS A 76 -1.79 -9.02 -6.59
CA CYS A 76 -2.18 -8.88 -5.19
C CYS A 76 -3.61 -8.35 -5.07
N PRO A 77 -4.57 -9.10 -4.50
CA PRO A 77 -5.90 -8.59 -4.20
C PRO A 77 -5.85 -7.44 -3.19
N VAL A 78 -6.49 -6.32 -3.53
CA VAL A 78 -6.55 -5.10 -2.72
C VAL A 78 -8.00 -4.85 -2.29
N SER A 79 -8.21 -4.64 -1.00
CA SER A 79 -9.50 -4.22 -0.44
C SER A 79 -9.31 -3.06 0.54
N ARG A 80 -10.38 -2.31 0.85
CA ARG A 80 -10.28 -1.10 1.67
C ARG A 80 -11.58 -0.79 2.42
N THR A 81 -11.43 -0.19 3.61
CA THR A 81 -12.54 0.27 4.46
C THR A 81 -12.24 1.64 5.07
#